data_AF-A0AAW6Q6N4-F1
#
_entry.id   AF-A0AAW6Q6N4-F1
#
_cell.length_a   1.000
_cell.length_b   1.000
_cell.length_c   1.000
_cell.angle_alpha   90.00
_cell.angle_beta   90.00
_cell.angle_gamma   90.00
#
_symmetry.space_group_name_H-M   'P 1'
#
loop_
_entity.id
_entity.type
_entity.pdbx_description
1 polymer ?
#
loop_
_entity_poly.entity_id
_entity_poly.type
_entity_poly.pdbx_seq_one_letter_code
_entity_poly.pdbx_strand_id
1 'polypeptide(L)'
;MTINDSNVREKLLQLGSQKRYNFTAEYARCGYKVTYRYGLDRDKLAPTIMFKNVKINNNLVTDHLWFNYTKGFAELGKLVVGDVISFNARVASYEKLGHKIDCQQNHLL
;
A
#
# COMPACT_ATOMS: atom_id res chain seq x y z
N MET A 1 24.85 17.96 7.29
CA MET A 1 24.58 16.66 6.62
C MET A 1 23.09 16.47 6.56
N THR A 2 22.45 16.96 5.50
CA THR A 2 21.03 16.76 5.24
C THR A 2 20.87 15.36 4.65
N ILE A 3 20.36 14.42 5.45
CA ILE A 3 19.91 13.14 4.92
C ILE A 3 18.71 13.47 4.06
N ASN A 4 18.84 13.33 2.74
CA ASN A 4 17.70 13.34 1.83
C ASN A 4 16.81 12.18 2.29
N ASP A 5 15.78 12.50 3.08
CA ASP A 5 14.72 11.55 3.42
C ASP A 5 14.01 11.22 2.12
N SER A 6 14.50 10.19 1.44
CA SER A 6 13.87 9.60 0.27
C SER A 6 12.42 9.37 0.62
N ASN A 7 11.53 10.02 -0.13
CA ASN A 7 10.11 10.03 0.11
C ASN A 7 9.69 8.60 0.40
N VAL A 8 8.98 8.36 1.51
CA VAL A 8 8.70 7.01 2.02
C VAL A 8 8.15 6.08 0.91
N ARG A 9 7.45 6.62 -0.09
CA ARG A 9 7.00 5.93 -1.31
C ARG A 9 8.10 5.30 -2.18
N GLU A 10 9.27 5.91 -2.30
CA GLU A 10 10.41 5.39 -3.07
C GLU A 10 10.92 4.07 -2.47
N LYS A 11 10.86 3.92 -1.14
CA LYS A 11 11.30 2.71 -0.43
C LYS A 11 10.48 1.47 -0.82
N LEU A 12 9.17 1.63 -1.05
CA LEU A 12 8.32 0.54 -1.54
C LEU A 12 8.67 0.17 -2.98
N LEU A 13 8.86 1.16 -3.86
CA LEU A 13 9.16 0.91 -5.28
C LEU A 13 10.46 0.11 -5.47
N GLN A 14 11.47 0.35 -4.63
CA GLN A 14 12.75 -0.37 -4.66
C GLN A 14 12.63 -1.87 -4.33
N LEU A 15 11.60 -2.29 -3.59
CA LEU A 15 11.42 -3.71 -3.23
C LEU A 15 11.07 -4.58 -4.44
N GLY A 16 10.31 -4.04 -5.39
CA GLY A 16 9.86 -4.76 -6.58
C GLY A 16 8.96 -5.98 -6.29
N SER A 17 8.58 -6.69 -7.36
CA SER A 17 7.53 -7.72 -7.34
C SER A 17 8.06 -9.17 -7.30
N GLN A 18 9.39 -9.34 -7.39
CA GLN A 18 10.02 -10.64 -7.61
C GLN A 18 9.85 -11.62 -6.43
N LYS A 19 9.83 -11.10 -5.20
CA LYS A 19 9.68 -11.93 -3.99
C LYS A 19 8.61 -11.40 -3.06
N ARG A 20 8.16 -12.27 -2.15
CA ARG A 20 7.30 -11.89 -1.04
C ARG A 20 8.16 -11.36 0.11
N TYR A 21 7.67 -10.32 0.74
CA TYR A 21 8.26 -9.71 1.91
C TYR A 21 7.28 -9.83 3.08
N ASN A 22 7.80 -10.01 4.29
CA ASN A 22 7.00 -9.99 5.49
C ASN A 22 6.90 -8.55 6.01
N PHE A 23 5.69 -8.01 6.00
CA PHE A 23 5.38 -6.68 6.51
C PHE A 23 4.70 -6.77 7.87
N THR A 24 4.91 -5.75 8.68
CA THR A 24 4.08 -5.48 9.86
C THR A 24 3.35 -4.15 9.68
N ALA A 25 2.09 -4.08 10.10
CA ALA A 25 1.33 -2.84 10.01
C ALA A 25 0.22 -2.77 11.06
N GLU A 26 -0.17 -1.55 11.42
CA GLU A 26 -1.22 -1.26 12.38
C GLU A 26 -2.56 -1.11 11.67
N TYR A 27 -3.58 -1.83 12.12
CA TYR A 27 -4.94 -1.69 11.61
C TYR A 27 -5.49 -0.31 11.92
N ALA A 28 -6.04 0.34 10.89
CA ALA A 28 -6.64 1.66 11.00
C ALA A 28 -8.15 1.62 10.82
N ARG A 29 -8.66 1.10 9.70
CA ARG A 29 -10.12 1.01 9.44
C ARG A 29 -10.45 0.14 8.23
N CYS A 30 -11.71 -0.26 8.13
CA CYS A 30 -12.33 -0.75 6.90
C CYS A 30 -12.97 0.38 6.09
N GLY A 31 -13.23 0.10 4.82
CA GLY A 31 -13.94 0.99 3.90
C GLY A 31 -14.52 0.23 2.72
N TYR A 32 -15.05 0.99 1.76
CA TYR A 32 -15.53 0.46 0.49
C TYR A 32 -15.00 1.35 -0.63
N LYS A 33 -14.71 0.75 -1.78
CA LYS A 33 -14.47 1.46 -3.03
C LYS A 33 -15.56 1.12 -4.03
N VAL A 34 -15.95 2.10 -4.84
CA VAL A 34 -16.78 1.86 -6.01
C VAL A 34 -15.92 1.21 -7.08
N THR A 35 -16.39 0.10 -7.64
CA THR A 35 -15.73 -0.57 -8.76
C THR A 35 -16.63 -0.48 -9.99
N TYR A 36 -16.07 0.10 -11.05
CA TYR A 36 -16.71 0.14 -12.35
C TYR A 36 -16.37 -1.16 -13.11
N ARG A 37 -17.41 -1.91 -13.51
CA ARG A 37 -17.25 -2.99 -14.48
C ARG A 37 -17.91 -2.53 -15.77
N TYR A 38 -17.09 -2.30 -16.79
CA TYR A 38 -17.56 -2.01 -18.14
C TYR A 38 -18.67 -3.00 -18.53
N GLY A 39 -19.85 -2.50 -18.87
CA GLY A 39 -20.98 -3.31 -19.36
C GLY A 39 -21.97 -3.82 -18.30
N LEU A 40 -21.92 -3.35 -17.05
CA LEU A 40 -22.95 -3.63 -16.04
C LEU A 40 -23.51 -2.31 -15.48
N ASP A 41 -24.83 -2.13 -15.53
CA ASP A 41 -25.57 -0.94 -15.06
C ASP A 41 -25.49 -0.66 -13.54
N ARG A 42 -24.66 -1.39 -12.79
CA ARG A 42 -24.58 -1.23 -11.34
C ARG A 42 -23.13 -1.21 -10.86
N ASP A 43 -22.76 -0.09 -10.29
CA ASP A 43 -21.58 0.07 -9.44
C ASP A 43 -21.58 -1.01 -8.35
N LYS A 44 -20.49 -1.77 -8.26
CA LYS A 44 -20.28 -2.72 -7.16
C LYS A 44 -19.38 -2.11 -6.10
N LEU A 45 -19.86 -2.08 -4.87
CA LEU A 45 -19.04 -1.77 -3.70
C LEU A 45 -18.11 -2.94 -3.39
N ALA A 46 -16.80 -2.69 -3.41
CA ALA A 46 -15.79 -3.65 -3.01
C ALA A 46 -15.20 -3.25 -1.64
N PRO A 47 -15.20 -4.14 -0.64
CA PRO A 47 -14.66 -3.83 0.67
C PRO A 47 -13.14 -3.64 0.61
N THR A 48 -12.65 -2.70 1.41
CA THR A 48 -11.23 -2.37 1.56
C THR A 48 -10.84 -2.31 3.03
N ILE A 49 -9.55 -2.48 3.30
CA ILE A 49 -8.94 -2.36 4.63
C ILE A 49 -7.73 -1.44 4.54
N MET A 50 -7.58 -0.55 5.50
CA MET A 50 -6.46 0.37 5.61
C MET A 50 -5.57 -0.03 6.78
N PHE A 51 -4.28 -0.11 6.48
CA PHE A 51 -3.24 -0.20 7.49
C PHE A 51 -2.41 1.08 7.49
N LYS A 52 -1.85 1.41 8.64
CA LYS A 52 -0.89 2.50 8.83
C LYS A 52 0.40 1.98 9.45
N ASN A 53 1.45 2.79 9.44
CA ASN A 53 2.76 2.45 10.00
C ASN A 53 3.30 1.14 9.40
N VAL A 54 3.24 1.00 8.07
CA VAL A 54 3.64 -0.24 7.39
C VAL A 54 5.16 -0.34 7.36
N LYS A 55 5.69 -1.46 7.88
CA LYS A 55 7.12 -1.68 8.09
C LYS A 55 7.59 -2.99 7.48
N ILE A 56 8.86 -3.02 7.10
CA ILE A 56 9.62 -4.23 6.75
C ILE A 56 10.92 -4.24 7.53
N ASN A 57 11.26 -5.34 8.21
CA ASN A 57 12.46 -5.42 9.06
C ASN A 57 12.57 -4.21 10.02
N ASN A 58 11.45 -3.83 10.64
CA ASN A 58 11.30 -2.63 11.49
C ASN A 58 11.46 -1.25 10.81
N ASN A 59 11.77 -1.18 9.51
CA ASN A 59 11.88 0.07 8.77
C ASN A 59 10.54 0.48 8.18
N LEU A 60 10.12 1.73 8.43
CA LEU A 60 8.91 2.30 7.85
C LEU A 60 9.05 2.44 6.33
N VAL A 61 8.11 1.85 5.60
CA VAL A 61 8.08 1.89 4.12
C VAL A 61 6.85 2.61 3.56
N THR A 62 5.79 2.81 4.34
CA THR A 62 4.69 3.72 4.00
C THR A 62 3.88 4.07 5.23
N ASP A 63 3.41 5.31 5.29
CA ASP A 63 2.58 5.80 6.40
C ASP A 63 1.23 5.09 6.43
N HIS A 64 0.64 4.85 5.26
CA HIS A 64 -0.62 4.15 5.11
C HIS A 64 -0.73 3.45 3.76
N LEU A 65 -1.52 2.38 3.71
CA LEU A 65 -1.84 1.67 2.48
C LEU A 65 -3.23 1.05 2.54
N TRP A 66 -3.98 1.20 1.45
CA TRP A 66 -5.28 0.57 1.26
C TRP A 66 -5.12 -0.75 0.52
N PHE A 67 -5.76 -1.78 1.03
CA PHE A 67 -5.83 -3.10 0.42
C PHE A 67 -7.27 -3.46 0.09
N ASN A 68 -7.45 -4.34 -0.89
CA ASN A 68 -8.72 -5.04 -1.01
C ASN A 68 -8.91 -5.92 0.23
N TYR A 69 -10.14 -5.99 0.73
CA TYR A 69 -10.45 -6.91 1.82
C TYR A 69 -10.46 -8.35 1.29
N THR A 70 -9.50 -9.17 1.72
CA THR A 70 -9.32 -10.56 1.25
C THR A 70 -9.81 -11.56 2.29
N LYS A 71 -9.95 -12.83 1.88
CA LYS A 71 -10.29 -13.92 2.82
C LYS A 71 -9.29 -14.04 3.97
N GLY A 72 -8.00 -13.83 3.71
CA GLY A 72 -6.97 -13.85 4.75
C GLY A 72 -7.18 -12.78 5.83
N PHE A 73 -7.71 -11.60 5.45
CA PHE A 73 -8.09 -10.60 6.45
C PHE A 73 -9.40 -10.94 7.18
N ALA A 74 -10.31 -11.68 6.53
CA ALA A 74 -11.54 -12.15 7.17
C ALA A 74 -11.26 -13.20 8.25
N GLU A 75 -10.27 -14.07 8.03
CA GLU A 75 -9.87 -15.15 8.96
C GLU A 75 -9.26 -14.62 10.27
N LEU A 76 -8.72 -13.39 10.27
CA LEU A 76 -8.22 -12.73 11.48
C LEU A 76 -9.34 -12.32 12.45
N GLY A 77 -10.60 -12.32 12.00
CA GLY A 77 -11.73 -11.87 12.79
C GLY A 77 -11.82 -10.34 12.89
N LYS A 78 -12.40 -9.85 13.98
CA LYS A 78 -12.64 -8.41 14.19
C LYS A 78 -11.39 -7.73 14.71
N LEU A 79 -10.75 -6.94 13.86
CA LEU A 79 -9.63 -6.07 14.24
C LEU A 79 -10.13 -4.79 14.92
N VAL A 80 -9.37 -4.32 15.91
CA VAL A 80 -9.55 -3.05 16.61
C VAL A 80 -8.41 -2.11 16.27
N VAL A 81 -8.69 -0.81 16.21
CA VAL A 81 -7.68 0.22 15.93
C VAL A 81 -6.51 0.05 16.88
N GLY A 82 -5.29 -0.04 16.33
CA GLY A 82 -4.07 -0.30 17.11
C GLY A 82 -3.54 -1.73 16.98
N ASP A 83 -4.36 -2.69 16.52
CA ASP A 83 -3.89 -4.06 16.31
C ASP A 83 -2.77 -4.10 15.27
N VAL A 84 -1.66 -4.76 15.60
CA VAL A 84 -0.53 -4.95 14.68
C VAL A 84 -0.60 -6.34 14.08
N ILE A 85 -0.63 -6.40 12.75
CA ILE A 85 -0.65 -7.66 12.00
C ILE A 85 0.66 -7.87 11.25
N SER A 86 1.00 -9.13 10.97
CA SER A 86 2.10 -9.53 10.09
C SER A 86 1.52 -10.17 8.84
N PHE A 87 2.00 -9.81 7.65
CA PHE A 87 1.51 -10.40 6.40
C PHE A 87 2.59 -10.45 5.32
N ASN A 88 2.50 -11.46 4.45
CA ASN A 88 3.38 -11.62 3.30
C ASN A 88 2.78 -10.98 2.05
N ALA A 89 3.48 -10.02 1.44
CA ALA A 89 3.02 -9.36 0.22
C ALA A 89 4.15 -9.15 -0.81
N ARG A 90 3.76 -8.91 -2.07
CA ARG A 90 4.66 -8.47 -3.16
C ARG A 90 4.38 -7.00 -3.44
N VAL A 91 5.40 -6.24 -3.83
CA VAL A 91 5.22 -4.85 -4.27
C VAL A 91 5.18 -4.81 -5.79
N ALA A 92 3.99 -4.67 -6.36
CA ALA A 92 3.84 -4.44 -7.79
C ALA A 92 4.09 -2.96 -8.11
N SER A 93 4.75 -2.67 -9.23
CA SER A 93 4.77 -1.33 -9.78
C SER A 93 3.36 -0.90 -10.16
N TYR A 94 3.00 0.34 -9.86
CA TYR A 94 1.75 0.93 -10.28
C TYR A 94 2.04 2.18 -11.09
N GLU A 95 1.71 2.13 -12.37
CA GLU A 95 1.80 3.28 -13.27
C GLU A 95 0.41 3.90 -13.39
N LYS A 96 0.24 5.11 -12.86
CA LYS A 96 -0.98 5.88 -13.03
C LYS A 96 -0.88 6.66 -14.33
N LEU A 97 -1.45 6.13 -15.41
CA LEU A 97 -1.59 6.83 -16.69
C LEU A 97 -2.22 8.21 -16.45
N GLY A 98 -1.45 9.28 -16.68
CA GLY A 98 -1.91 10.68 -16.57
C GLY A 98 -1.19 11.55 -15.53
N HIS A 99 -0.35 11.00 -14.65
CA HIS A 99 0.61 11.81 -13.88
C HIS A 99 2.03 11.38 -14.23
N LYS A 100 2.67 12.12 -15.16
CA LYS A 100 4.13 12.11 -15.24
C LYS A 100 4.65 12.64 -13.90
N ILE A 101 5.13 11.75 -13.04
CA ILE A 101 6.02 12.20 -11.96
C ILE A 101 7.33 12.47 -12.67
N ASP A 102 7.59 13.75 -12.93
CA ASP A 102 8.88 14.17 -13.45
C ASP A 102 9.91 14.02 -12.34
N CYS A 103 10.66 12.93 -12.38
CA CYS A 103 11.90 12.78 -11.64
C CYS A 103 13.08 13.00 -12.59
N GLN A 104 13.08 14.11 -13.34
CA GLN A 104 14.31 14.63 -13.90
C GLN A 104 15.20 15.15 -12.77
N GLN A 105 16.19 14.33 -12.49
CA GLN A 105 17.37 14.63 -11.70
C GLN A 105 18.08 15.82 -12.37
N ASN A 106 18.01 16.98 -11.73
CA ASN A 106 18.82 18.15 -12.07
C ASN A 106 20.30 17.76 -12.06
N HIS A 107 20.89 17.58 -13.23
CA HIS A 107 22.34 17.68 -13.41
C HIS A 107 22.65 19.11 -13.86
N LEU A 108 22.82 19.99 -12.88
CA LEU A 108 23.46 21.29 -13.08
C LEU A 108 24.97 21.05 -13.09
N LEU A 109 25.58 21.27 -14.26
CA LEU A 109 27.00 21.67 -14.38
C LEU A 109 27.10 23.17 -14.13
#